data_AF-A0A7W0PK71-F1
#
_entry.id   AF-A0A7W0PK71-F1
#
_cell.length_a   1.000
_cell.length_b   1.000
_cell.length_c   1.000
_cell.angle_alpha   90.00
_cell.angle_beta   90.00
_cell.angle_gamma   90.00
#
_symmetry.space_group_name_H-M   'P 1'
#
loop_
_entity.id
_entity.type
_entity.pdbx_description
1 polymer ?
#
loop_
_entity_poly.entity_id
_entity_poly.type
_entity_poly.pdbx_seq_one_letter_code
_entity_poly.pdbx_strand_id
1 'polypeptide(L)'
;MSLRPRENGWTATFDTKDHEAVDVDTASIILAAGGRCYLEAETRGELSTNHPNATGEVTRIALDAGAESRDLDALQYHPNGGAWPGTMQGYSIPETTRAYGAVLLNADGEEFTDSLGARDAVSQAIVDEVDRGKGVLTPDGRPAVWLDTTRISEEDARISLPYMLRRYRGAGIDPLAEKIFTYPVLHYQNGGLLIDEHAETTLDGVFACGEIAGGTHGRNRMMGNSLLECTVFGRRAGKAAAERARA
;
A
#
# COMPACT_ATOMS: atom_id res chain seq x y z
N MET A 1 20.30 8.28 6.88
CA MET A 1 20.90 6.93 7.01
C MET A 1 21.73 6.61 5.76
N SER A 2 22.82 5.86 5.87
CA SER A 2 23.64 5.38 4.74
C SER A 2 24.22 4.00 5.00
N LEU A 3 24.54 3.25 3.93
CA LEU A 3 25.19 1.95 4.01
C LEU A 3 26.57 2.00 3.35
N ARG A 4 27.61 1.51 4.03
CA ARG A 4 28.97 1.42 3.51
C ARG A 4 29.52 0.00 3.67
N PRO A 5 30.07 -0.62 2.62
CA PRO A 5 30.64 -1.96 2.72
C PRO A 5 31.95 -1.94 3.52
N ARG A 6 32.27 -3.09 4.11
CA ARG A 6 33.50 -3.38 4.85
C ARG A 6 34.04 -4.75 4.43
N GLU A 7 35.26 -5.08 4.88
CA GLU A 7 35.87 -6.39 4.62
C GLU A 7 34.97 -7.56 5.06
N ASN A 8 34.30 -7.42 6.21
CA ASN A 8 33.43 -8.46 6.80
C ASN A 8 32.03 -7.91 7.14
N GLY A 9 31.37 -7.26 6.18
CA GLY A 9 29.99 -6.80 6.31
C GLY A 9 29.81 -5.32 6.00
N TRP A 10 29.11 -4.60 6.87
CA TRP A 10 28.61 -3.26 6.60
C TRP A 10 28.74 -2.33 7.81
N THR A 11 28.90 -1.04 7.54
CA THR A 11 28.59 0.04 8.49
C THR A 11 27.28 0.69 8.05
N ALA A 12 26.27 0.64 8.92
CA ALA A 12 25.03 1.38 8.76
C ALA A 12 25.08 2.64 9.63
N THR A 13 24.95 3.80 9.01
CA THR A 13 24.93 5.10 9.70
C THR A 13 23.50 5.61 9.81
N PHE A 14 23.03 6.02 10.98
CA PHE A 14 21.71 6.61 11.18
C PHE A 14 21.74 7.77 12.17
N ASP A 15 20.79 8.69 12.03
CA ASP A 15 20.63 9.81 12.95
C ASP A 15 19.71 9.40 14.11
N THR A 16 20.14 9.69 15.33
CA THR A 16 19.29 9.53 16.51
C THR A 16 18.27 10.68 16.60
N LYS A 17 17.33 10.57 17.54
CA LYS A 17 16.38 11.65 17.84
C LYS A 17 17.06 12.96 18.26
N ASP A 18 18.30 12.88 18.72
CA ASP A 18 19.11 14.01 19.17
C ASP A 18 20.01 14.57 18.04
N HIS A 19 19.79 14.13 16.80
CA HIS A 19 20.58 14.50 15.62
C HIS A 19 22.06 14.12 15.71
N GLU A 20 22.37 13.08 16.46
CA GLU A 20 23.70 12.47 16.50
C GLU A 20 23.78 11.34 15.47
N ALA A 21 24.81 11.34 14.64
CA ALA A 21 25.09 10.25 13.72
C ALA A 21 25.71 9.08 14.48
N VAL A 22 25.09 7.91 14.38
CA VAL A 22 25.56 6.65 14.98
C VAL A 22 25.91 5.66 13.87
N ASP A 23 27.10 5.10 13.97
CA ASP A 23 27.57 4.01 13.13
C ASP A 23 27.33 2.67 13.84
N VAL A 24 26.69 1.73 13.14
CA VAL A 24 26.56 0.34 13.56
C VAL A 24 27.25 -0.56 12.56
N ASP A 25 28.30 -1.20 13.04
CA ASP A 25 29.05 -2.23 12.34
C ASP A 25 28.34 -3.58 12.49
N THR A 26 28.05 -4.25 11.37
CA THR A 26 27.34 -5.52 11.36
C THR A 26 27.77 -6.41 10.20
N ALA A 27 27.69 -7.73 10.40
CA ALA A 27 27.90 -8.72 9.35
C ALA A 27 26.71 -8.81 8.37
N SER A 28 25.50 -8.47 8.83
CA SER A 28 24.28 -8.58 8.05
C SER A 28 23.27 -7.47 8.36
N ILE A 29 22.49 -7.05 7.35
CA ILE A 29 21.46 -6.02 7.46
C ILE A 29 20.12 -6.57 6.93
N ILE A 30 19.01 -6.27 7.59
CA ILE A 30 17.66 -6.54 7.06
C ILE A 30 16.93 -5.21 6.85
N LEU A 31 16.48 -4.96 5.62
CA LEU A 31 15.70 -3.80 5.22
C LEU A 31 14.21 -4.17 5.22
N ALA A 32 13.41 -3.51 6.07
CA ALA A 32 11.99 -3.81 6.26
C ALA A 32 11.15 -2.53 6.45
N ALA A 33 11.45 -1.48 5.68
CA ALA A 33 10.93 -0.13 5.89
C ALA A 33 9.59 0.18 5.19
N GLY A 34 8.99 -0.80 4.51
CA GLY A 34 7.74 -0.62 3.76
C GLY A 34 7.92 0.10 2.42
N GLY A 35 6.80 0.50 1.82
CA GLY A 35 6.75 1.16 0.50
C GLY A 35 6.97 2.68 0.53
N ARG A 36 6.68 3.31 -0.61
CA ARG A 36 6.87 4.76 -0.83
C ARG A 36 5.62 5.52 -1.27
N CYS A 37 4.45 4.86 -1.25
CA CYS A 37 3.25 5.39 -1.87
C CYS A 37 2.68 6.63 -1.18
N TYR A 38 3.14 7.02 0.03
CA TYR A 38 2.74 8.29 0.61
C TYR A 38 3.43 9.46 -0.09
N LEU A 39 4.77 9.48 -0.10
CA LEU A 39 5.54 10.54 -0.75
C LEU A 39 5.25 10.61 -2.25
N GLU A 40 5.06 9.46 -2.89
CA GLU A 40 4.70 9.40 -4.31
C GLU A 40 3.35 10.07 -4.58
N ALA A 41 2.34 9.81 -3.75
CA ALA A 41 1.02 10.44 -3.90
C ALA A 41 1.10 11.95 -3.64
N GLU A 42 1.83 12.40 -2.62
CA GLU A 42 2.02 13.83 -2.36
C GLU A 42 2.67 14.54 -3.56
N THR A 43 3.68 13.93 -4.17
CA THR A 43 4.36 14.48 -5.34
C THR A 43 3.43 14.60 -6.56
N ARG A 44 2.43 13.70 -6.67
CA ARG A 44 1.44 13.67 -7.75
C ARG A 44 0.17 14.48 -7.45
N GLY A 45 0.02 15.02 -6.24
CA GLY A 45 -1.22 15.65 -5.80
C GLY A 45 -2.38 14.68 -5.59
N GLU A 46 -2.07 13.40 -5.34
CA GLU A 46 -3.01 12.31 -5.13
C GLU A 46 -3.19 11.98 -3.64
N LEU A 47 -4.21 11.17 -3.33
CA LEU A 47 -4.39 10.62 -1.99
C LEU A 47 -3.72 9.25 -1.86
N SER A 48 -3.18 8.97 -0.68
CA SER A 48 -2.60 7.67 -0.33
C SER A 48 -3.28 7.08 0.89
N THR A 49 -3.38 5.75 0.89
CA THR A 49 -3.77 4.98 2.10
C THR A 49 -2.60 4.75 3.05
N ASN A 50 -1.39 5.06 2.62
CA ASN A 50 -0.18 4.77 3.39
C ASN A 50 -0.01 5.76 4.53
N HIS A 51 0.69 5.30 5.57
CA HIS A 51 1.13 6.18 6.64
C HIS A 51 2.07 7.27 6.09
N PRO A 52 2.08 8.50 6.66
CA PRO A 52 2.98 9.57 6.25
C PRO A 52 4.48 9.25 6.22
N ASN A 53 4.89 8.14 6.84
CA ASN A 53 6.29 7.71 6.90
C ASN A 53 6.65 6.72 5.77
N ALA A 54 5.71 6.37 4.89
CA ALA A 54 5.98 5.55 3.71
C ALA A 54 6.62 6.41 2.60
N THR A 55 7.85 6.84 2.82
CA THR A 55 8.58 7.80 1.97
C THR A 55 9.64 7.16 1.07
N GLY A 56 9.90 5.87 1.22
CA GLY A 56 10.85 5.12 0.38
C GLY A 56 12.33 5.47 0.62
N GLU A 57 12.67 6.17 1.70
CA GLU A 57 14.04 6.60 2.01
C GLU A 57 15.02 5.43 2.07
N VAL A 58 14.64 4.34 2.74
CA VAL A 58 15.48 3.14 2.86
C VAL A 58 15.66 2.43 1.53
N THR A 59 14.64 2.46 0.66
CA THR A 59 14.78 1.94 -0.72
C THR A 59 15.87 2.74 -1.43
N ARG A 60 15.82 4.07 -1.36
CA ARG A 60 16.82 4.95 -1.99
C ARG A 60 18.23 4.70 -1.46
N ILE A 61 18.38 4.55 -0.15
CA ILE A 61 19.67 4.25 0.49
C ILE A 61 20.27 2.94 -0.04
N ALA A 62 19.45 1.91 -0.21
CA ALA A 62 19.92 0.63 -0.76
C ALA A 62 20.31 0.77 -2.24
N LEU A 63 19.54 1.50 -3.04
CA LEU A 63 19.88 1.78 -4.45
C LEU A 63 21.18 2.59 -4.57
N ASP A 64 21.36 3.61 -3.73
CA ASP A 64 22.58 4.43 -3.70
C ASP A 64 23.81 3.61 -3.28
N ALA A 65 23.60 2.55 -2.47
CA ALA A 65 24.62 1.57 -2.11
C ALA A 65 24.88 0.51 -3.21
N GLY A 66 24.14 0.54 -4.31
CA GLY A 66 24.30 -0.35 -5.46
C GLY A 66 23.34 -1.53 -5.52
N ALA A 67 22.31 -1.59 -4.68
CA ALA A 67 21.29 -2.63 -4.79
C ALA A 67 20.52 -2.50 -6.11
N GLU A 68 20.20 -3.63 -6.74
CA GLU A 68 19.32 -3.66 -7.89
C GLU A 68 17.86 -3.61 -7.45
N SER A 69 17.00 -3.13 -8.36
CA SER A 69 15.56 -3.12 -8.16
C SER A 69 14.83 -3.67 -9.38
N ARG A 70 13.57 -4.00 -9.17
CA ARG A 70 12.67 -4.43 -10.22
C ARG A 70 11.30 -3.79 -10.06
N ASP A 71 10.66 -3.54 -11.19
CA ASP A 71 9.26 -3.10 -11.28
C ASP A 71 8.94 -1.86 -10.42
N LEU A 72 9.91 -0.94 -10.18
CA LEU A 72 9.69 0.20 -9.28
C LEU A 72 8.50 1.06 -9.69
N ASP A 73 8.19 1.12 -10.97
CA ASP A 73 7.06 1.83 -11.55
C ASP A 73 5.70 1.14 -11.29
N ALA A 74 5.69 -0.12 -10.85
CA ALA A 74 4.48 -0.90 -10.58
C ALA A 74 3.85 -0.54 -9.23
N LEU A 75 3.15 0.59 -9.22
CA LEU A 75 2.33 1.02 -8.09
C LEU A 75 0.88 0.58 -8.28
N GLN A 76 0.26 0.15 -7.19
CA GLN A 76 -1.13 -0.31 -7.19
C GLN A 76 -2.05 0.72 -6.52
N TYR A 77 -3.16 1.00 -7.22
CA TYR A 77 -4.29 1.74 -6.68
C TYR A 77 -5.27 0.80 -5.98
N HIS A 78 -5.83 1.26 -4.86
CA HIS A 78 -6.99 0.64 -4.25
C HIS A 78 -8.25 1.30 -4.80
N PRO A 79 -9.20 0.56 -5.39
CA PRO A 79 -10.37 1.16 -6.03
C PRO A 79 -11.29 1.86 -5.02
N ASN A 80 -11.44 1.27 -3.83
CA ASN A 80 -12.36 1.77 -2.80
C ASN A 80 -11.64 2.75 -1.85
N GLY A 81 -11.06 3.84 -2.35
CA GLY A 81 -10.58 4.91 -1.50
C GLY A 81 -11.74 5.77 -1.01
N GLY A 82 -11.84 6.02 0.30
CA GLY A 82 -12.82 6.96 0.83
C GLY A 82 -12.56 8.35 0.27
N ALA A 83 -13.58 8.97 -0.33
CA ALA A 83 -13.47 10.31 -0.90
C ALA A 83 -14.19 11.38 -0.04
N TRP A 84 -15.21 10.96 0.70
CA TRP A 84 -15.96 11.82 1.62
C TRP A 84 -16.49 10.98 2.79
N PRO A 85 -16.59 11.51 4.02
CA PRO A 85 -16.24 12.87 4.47
C PRO A 85 -14.73 13.12 4.49
N GLY A 86 -14.31 14.37 4.74
CA GLY A 86 -12.88 14.72 4.78
C GLY A 86 -12.02 13.83 5.69
N THR A 87 -12.59 13.33 6.79
CA THR A 87 -11.94 12.38 7.70
C THR A 87 -11.73 10.97 7.12
N MET A 88 -12.37 10.67 5.99
CA MET A 88 -12.26 9.42 5.24
C MET A 88 -11.43 9.55 3.96
N GLN A 89 -10.95 10.74 3.62
CA GLN A 89 -10.08 10.92 2.46
C GLN A 89 -8.79 10.12 2.60
N GLY A 90 -8.53 9.27 1.60
CA GLY A 90 -7.38 8.36 1.62
C GLY A 90 -7.59 7.13 2.50
N TYR A 91 -8.75 6.96 3.14
CA TYR A 91 -9.04 5.74 3.88
C TYR A 91 -9.26 4.56 2.92
N SER A 92 -8.59 3.43 3.19
CA SER A 92 -8.83 2.17 2.47
C SER A 92 -10.15 1.56 2.95
N ILE A 93 -11.24 1.78 2.23
CA ILE A 93 -12.48 1.03 2.46
C ILE A 93 -12.18 -0.44 2.14
N PRO A 94 -12.44 -1.39 3.06
CA PRO A 94 -12.05 -2.78 2.83
C PRO A 94 -12.61 -3.33 1.52
N GLU A 95 -11.76 -3.98 0.74
CA GLU A 95 -12.17 -4.66 -0.49
C GLU A 95 -13.22 -5.74 -0.25
N THR A 96 -13.27 -6.29 0.97
CA THR A 96 -14.33 -7.20 1.41
C THR A 96 -15.73 -6.61 1.21
N THR A 97 -15.92 -5.29 1.25
CA THR A 97 -17.21 -4.65 0.93
C THR A 97 -17.78 -5.13 -0.41
N ARG A 98 -16.95 -5.21 -1.47
CA ARG A 98 -17.36 -5.69 -2.80
C ARG A 98 -17.68 -7.18 -2.78
N ALA A 99 -16.89 -7.98 -2.04
CA ALA A 99 -17.16 -9.40 -1.85
C ALA A 99 -18.49 -9.68 -1.11
N TYR A 100 -18.93 -8.75 -0.25
CA TYR A 100 -20.22 -8.80 0.46
C TYR A 100 -21.38 -8.16 -0.33
N GLY A 101 -21.18 -7.82 -1.61
CA GLY A 101 -22.24 -7.38 -2.51
C GLY A 101 -22.33 -5.87 -2.73
N ALA A 102 -21.37 -5.09 -2.21
CA ALA A 102 -21.29 -3.68 -2.60
C ALA A 102 -20.93 -3.53 -4.08
N VAL A 103 -21.56 -2.56 -4.74
CA VAL A 103 -21.33 -2.28 -6.17
C VAL A 103 -20.91 -0.83 -6.40
N LEU A 104 -20.21 -0.59 -7.51
CA LEU A 104 -19.85 0.75 -7.96
C LEU A 104 -20.92 1.28 -8.91
N LEU A 105 -21.40 2.50 -8.64
CA LEU A 105 -22.42 3.17 -9.45
C LEU A 105 -21.94 4.53 -9.93
N ASN A 106 -22.24 4.85 -11.18
CA ASN A 106 -21.98 6.17 -11.75
C ASN A 106 -23.05 7.21 -11.31
N ALA A 107 -22.97 8.44 -11.82
CA ALA A 107 -23.91 9.52 -11.52
C ALA A 107 -25.36 9.22 -11.91
N ASP A 108 -25.56 8.39 -12.93
CA ASP A 108 -26.88 7.94 -13.41
C ASP A 108 -27.44 6.77 -12.56
N GLY A 109 -26.65 6.25 -11.62
CA GLY A 109 -27.00 5.11 -10.78
C GLY A 109 -26.80 3.75 -11.45
N GLU A 110 -26.02 3.69 -12.53
CA GLU A 110 -25.74 2.47 -13.30
C GLU A 110 -24.46 1.78 -12.79
N GLU A 111 -24.47 0.44 -12.73
CA GLU A 111 -23.26 -0.36 -12.54
C GLU A 111 -22.43 -0.34 -13.82
N PHE A 112 -21.17 0.12 -13.74
CA PHE A 112 -20.31 0.36 -14.91
C PHE A 112 -19.08 -0.57 -14.97
N THR A 113 -18.86 -1.39 -13.93
CA THR A 113 -17.76 -2.35 -13.86
C THR A 113 -18.15 -3.56 -13.03
N ASP A 114 -17.53 -4.71 -13.31
CA ASP A 114 -17.57 -5.85 -12.40
C ASP A 114 -16.84 -5.46 -11.10
N SER A 115 -17.59 -5.35 -10.01
CA SER A 115 -17.07 -4.99 -8.70
C SER A 115 -16.20 -6.11 -8.10
N LEU A 116 -16.18 -7.32 -8.65
CA LEU A 116 -15.28 -8.40 -8.22
C LEU A 116 -14.02 -8.50 -9.11
N GLY A 117 -13.86 -7.60 -10.08
CA GLY A 117 -12.70 -7.55 -10.96
C GLY A 117 -11.38 -7.24 -10.23
N ALA A 118 -10.27 -7.43 -10.95
CA ALA A 118 -8.94 -7.11 -10.48
C ALA A 118 -8.80 -5.60 -10.16
N ARG A 119 -7.97 -5.27 -9.16
CA ARG A 119 -7.86 -3.90 -8.62
C ARG A 119 -7.52 -2.84 -9.66
N ASP A 120 -6.61 -3.16 -10.57
CA ASP A 120 -6.20 -2.32 -11.68
C ASP A 120 -7.37 -2.07 -12.65
N ALA A 121 -8.07 -3.13 -13.06
CA ALA A 121 -9.23 -3.01 -13.93
C ALA A 121 -10.36 -2.18 -13.31
N VAL A 122 -10.68 -2.42 -12.03
CA VAL A 122 -11.72 -1.68 -11.31
C VAL A 122 -11.31 -0.22 -11.08
N SER A 123 -10.05 0.03 -10.71
CA SER A 123 -9.56 1.41 -10.52
C SER A 123 -9.59 2.19 -11.83
N GLN A 124 -9.15 1.57 -12.93
CA GLN A 124 -9.19 2.19 -14.26
C GLN A 124 -10.62 2.48 -14.70
N ALA A 125 -11.55 1.54 -14.48
CA ALA A 125 -12.96 1.75 -14.80
C ALA A 125 -13.55 2.95 -14.05
N ILE A 126 -13.18 3.17 -12.78
CA ILE A 126 -13.63 4.34 -12.02
C ILE A 126 -13.09 5.65 -12.64
N VAL A 127 -11.80 5.69 -12.99
CA VAL A 127 -11.19 6.86 -13.63
C VAL A 127 -11.85 7.15 -14.97
N ASP A 128 -11.99 6.13 -15.84
CA ASP A 128 -12.61 6.28 -17.16
C ASP A 128 -14.06 6.78 -17.06
N GLU A 129 -14.82 6.31 -16.07
CA GLU A 129 -16.21 6.71 -15.88
C GLU A 129 -16.32 8.17 -15.41
N VAL A 130 -15.40 8.61 -14.54
CA VAL A 130 -15.30 10.03 -14.15
C VAL A 130 -14.90 10.90 -15.35
N ASP A 131 -13.91 10.49 -16.14
CA ASP A 131 -13.42 11.24 -17.31
C ASP A 131 -14.49 11.37 -18.41
N ARG A 132 -15.41 10.41 -18.50
CA ARG A 132 -16.61 10.47 -19.36
C ARG A 132 -17.68 11.45 -18.86
N GLY A 133 -17.46 12.11 -17.73
CA GLY A 133 -18.44 13.00 -17.09
C GLY A 133 -19.57 12.26 -16.39
N LYS A 134 -19.43 10.95 -16.17
CA LYS A 134 -20.38 10.11 -15.42
C LYS A 134 -20.01 9.93 -13.95
N GLY A 135 -18.98 10.64 -13.49
CA GLY A 135 -18.63 10.75 -12.08
C GLY A 135 -19.57 11.66 -11.29
N VAL A 136 -19.41 11.64 -9.97
CA VAL A 136 -20.00 12.61 -9.04
C VAL A 136 -18.90 13.46 -8.40
N LEU A 137 -19.29 14.58 -7.79
CA LEU A 137 -18.41 15.41 -6.99
C LEU A 137 -18.73 15.24 -5.51
N THR A 138 -17.70 15.07 -4.69
CA THR A 138 -17.83 15.21 -3.24
C THR A 138 -18.20 16.66 -2.89
N PRO A 139 -18.73 16.93 -1.68
CA PRO A 139 -19.01 18.29 -1.23
C PRO A 139 -17.81 19.26 -1.26
N ASP A 140 -16.58 18.77 -1.14
CA ASP A 140 -15.34 19.57 -1.31
C ASP A 140 -14.81 19.60 -2.76
N GLY A 141 -15.57 19.09 -3.73
CA GLY A 141 -15.29 19.21 -5.16
C GLY A 141 -14.33 18.17 -5.73
N ARG A 142 -14.07 17.06 -5.03
CA ARG A 142 -13.23 15.96 -5.55
C ARG A 142 -14.05 15.03 -6.46
N PRO A 143 -13.44 14.49 -7.53
CA PRO A 143 -14.08 13.45 -8.32
C PRO A 143 -14.30 12.19 -7.49
N ALA A 144 -15.44 11.54 -7.73
CA ALA A 144 -15.80 10.28 -7.09
C ALA A 144 -16.82 9.50 -7.96
N VAL A 145 -17.07 8.27 -7.54
CA VAL A 145 -18.26 7.49 -7.90
C VAL A 145 -18.96 7.04 -6.62
N TRP A 146 -20.15 6.45 -6.73
CA TRP A 146 -20.82 5.85 -5.59
C TRP A 146 -20.32 4.44 -5.35
N LEU A 147 -20.06 4.10 -4.09
CA LEU A 147 -19.99 2.73 -3.60
C LEU A 147 -21.26 2.44 -2.82
N ASP A 148 -22.10 1.57 -3.37
CA ASP A 148 -23.37 1.19 -2.77
C ASP A 148 -23.16 0.02 -1.79
N THR A 149 -22.90 0.34 -0.53
CA THR A 149 -22.75 -0.65 0.56
C THR A 149 -24.08 -1.02 1.22
N THR A 150 -25.22 -0.45 0.82
CA THR A 150 -26.52 -0.72 1.47
C THR A 150 -27.04 -2.13 1.16
N ARG A 151 -26.41 -2.83 0.21
CA ARG A 151 -26.69 -4.23 -0.14
C ARG A 151 -26.08 -5.23 0.84
N ILE A 152 -25.14 -4.79 1.68
CA ILE A 152 -24.49 -5.63 2.68
C ILE A 152 -25.44 -5.78 3.88
N SER A 153 -25.66 -7.02 4.32
CA SER A 153 -26.49 -7.29 5.51
C SER A 153 -25.86 -6.64 6.75
N GLU A 154 -26.70 -6.16 7.68
CA GLU A 154 -26.18 -5.56 8.91
C GLU A 154 -25.42 -6.59 9.78
N GLU A 155 -25.81 -7.86 9.73
CA GLU A 155 -25.12 -8.95 10.40
C GLU A 155 -23.68 -9.11 9.86
N ASP A 156 -23.53 -9.25 8.54
CA ASP A 156 -22.22 -9.39 7.90
C ASP A 156 -21.36 -8.15 8.12
N ALA A 157 -21.95 -6.95 7.99
CA ALA A 157 -21.22 -5.70 8.14
C ALA A 157 -20.70 -5.50 9.57
N ARG A 158 -21.46 -5.92 10.59
CA ARG A 158 -21.02 -5.85 12.00
C ARG A 158 -19.83 -6.75 12.28
N ILE A 159 -19.72 -7.88 11.59
CA ILE A 159 -18.61 -8.84 11.74
C ILE A 159 -17.39 -8.39 10.93
N SER A 160 -17.60 -8.12 9.64
CA SER A 160 -16.53 -7.95 8.66
C SER A 160 -16.08 -6.51 8.44
N LEU A 161 -16.93 -5.53 8.78
CA LEU A 161 -16.71 -4.11 8.53
C LEU A 161 -16.84 -3.19 9.76
N PRO A 162 -16.57 -3.62 11.02
CA PRO A 162 -16.88 -2.83 12.21
C PRO A 162 -16.10 -1.51 12.27
N TYR A 163 -14.87 -1.48 11.77
CA TYR A 163 -14.05 -0.26 11.75
C TYR A 163 -14.58 0.76 10.73
N MET A 164 -15.01 0.30 9.56
CA MET A 164 -15.63 1.14 8.52
C MET A 164 -16.91 1.77 9.06
N LEU A 165 -17.81 0.96 9.63
CA LEU A 165 -19.06 1.43 10.22
C LEU A 165 -18.81 2.47 11.32
N ARG A 166 -17.88 2.19 12.24
CA ARG A 166 -17.55 3.12 13.33
C ARG A 166 -17.07 4.48 12.80
N ARG A 167 -16.19 4.48 11.80
CA ARG A 167 -15.62 5.72 11.24
C ARG A 167 -16.66 6.56 10.50
N TYR A 168 -17.43 5.96 9.60
CA TYR A 168 -18.46 6.69 8.87
C TYR A 168 -19.56 7.20 9.80
N ARG A 169 -20.06 6.35 10.72
CA ARG A 169 -21.10 6.77 11.68
C ARG A 169 -20.62 7.85 12.64
N GLY A 170 -19.34 7.81 13.01
CA GLY A 170 -18.70 8.89 13.77
C GLY A 170 -18.65 10.24 13.04
N ALA A 171 -18.80 10.23 11.72
CA ALA A 171 -18.93 11.40 10.87
C ALA A 171 -20.38 11.67 10.42
N GLY A 172 -21.37 10.97 11.00
CA GLY A 172 -22.79 11.16 10.71
C GLY A 172 -23.32 10.48 9.45
N ILE A 173 -22.54 9.61 8.82
CA ILE A 173 -22.93 8.85 7.62
C ILE A 173 -23.12 7.38 8.02
N ASP A 174 -24.25 6.77 7.66
CA ASP A 174 -24.44 5.33 7.86
C ASP A 174 -24.26 4.58 6.54
N PRO A 175 -23.13 3.86 6.34
CA PRO A 175 -22.87 3.16 5.07
C PRO A 175 -23.89 2.08 4.72
N LEU A 176 -24.71 1.64 5.68
CA LEU A 176 -25.76 0.65 5.43
C LEU A 176 -27.11 1.29 5.07
N ALA A 177 -27.26 2.60 5.24
CA ALA A 177 -28.48 3.34 4.93
C ALA A 177 -28.35 4.18 3.65
N GLU A 178 -27.13 4.61 3.29
CA GLU A 178 -26.87 5.43 2.12
C GLU A 178 -25.57 5.03 1.41
N LYS A 179 -25.47 5.41 0.13
CA LYS A 179 -24.27 5.19 -0.70
C LYS A 179 -23.16 6.12 -0.25
N ILE A 180 -21.91 5.65 -0.31
CA ILE A 180 -20.74 6.43 0.08
C ILE A 180 -19.90 6.82 -1.13
N PHE A 181 -19.13 7.89 -1.03
CA PHE A 181 -18.26 8.34 -2.10
C PHE A 181 -16.94 7.57 -2.10
N THR A 182 -16.55 7.09 -3.27
CA THR A 182 -15.26 6.43 -3.45
C THR A 182 -14.53 6.87 -4.70
N TYR A 183 -13.20 6.86 -4.63
CA TYR A 183 -12.31 7.11 -5.76
C TYR A 183 -10.99 6.34 -5.56
N PRO A 184 -10.28 5.94 -6.63
CA PRO A 184 -9.01 5.25 -6.49
C PRO A 184 -7.97 6.06 -5.69
N VAL A 185 -7.21 5.35 -4.86
CA VAL A 185 -6.16 5.92 -4.00
C VAL A 185 -4.89 5.10 -4.09
N LEU A 186 -3.73 5.75 -4.08
CA LEU A 186 -2.45 5.06 -4.14
C LEU A 186 -2.27 4.21 -2.86
N HIS A 187 -1.85 2.95 -3.02
CA HIS A 187 -2.00 1.99 -1.93
C HIS A 187 -0.80 1.10 -1.67
N TYR A 188 -0.14 0.59 -2.71
CA TYR A 188 0.90 -0.41 -2.50
C TYR A 188 1.96 -0.37 -3.60
N GLN A 189 3.21 -0.64 -3.23
CA GLN A 189 4.34 -0.76 -4.14
C GLN A 189 4.61 -2.23 -4.47
N ASN A 190 4.40 -2.67 -5.72
CA ASN A 190 4.68 -4.07 -6.12
C ASN A 190 6.15 -4.31 -6.46
N GLY A 191 6.80 -3.30 -7.03
CA GLY A 191 8.24 -3.30 -7.23
C GLY A 191 9.01 -2.98 -5.96
N GLY A 192 10.32 -3.02 -6.05
CA GLY A 192 11.20 -2.81 -4.91
C GLY A 192 12.59 -3.36 -5.16
N LEU A 193 13.33 -3.58 -4.07
CA LEU A 193 14.65 -4.20 -4.11
C LEU A 193 14.55 -5.62 -4.64
N LEU A 194 15.41 -5.96 -5.61
CA LEU A 194 15.50 -7.32 -6.13
C LEU A 194 16.01 -8.23 -5.02
N ILE A 195 15.31 -9.34 -4.80
CA ILE A 195 15.69 -10.36 -3.82
C ILE A 195 15.69 -11.77 -4.42
N ASP A 196 16.51 -12.64 -3.85
CA ASP A 196 16.51 -14.08 -4.14
C ASP A 196 15.49 -14.87 -3.28
N GLU A 197 15.51 -16.20 -3.35
CA GLU A 197 14.63 -17.05 -2.53
C GLU A 197 14.89 -16.99 -1.03
N HIS A 198 16.06 -16.52 -0.61
CA HIS A 198 16.48 -16.32 0.77
C HIS A 198 16.17 -14.91 1.30
N ALA A 199 15.61 -14.06 0.45
CA ALA A 199 15.36 -12.64 0.70
C ALA A 199 16.64 -11.79 0.76
N GLU A 200 17.76 -12.29 0.21
CA GLU A 200 18.99 -11.54 0.04
C GLU A 200 18.88 -10.63 -1.19
N THR A 201 19.34 -9.40 -1.06
CA THR A 201 19.42 -8.46 -2.17
C THR A 201 20.64 -8.75 -3.05
N THR A 202 20.88 -7.96 -4.09
CA THR A 202 22.14 -8.06 -4.86
C THR A 202 23.37 -7.55 -4.10
N LEU A 203 23.19 -6.97 -2.91
CA LEU A 203 24.27 -6.59 -2.01
C LEU A 203 24.53 -7.73 -1.01
N ASP A 204 25.76 -8.27 -1.02
CA ASP A 204 26.18 -9.36 -0.13
C ASP A 204 25.93 -9.02 1.35
N GLY A 205 25.20 -9.88 2.06
CA GLY A 205 24.85 -9.70 3.46
C GLY A 205 23.75 -8.67 3.73
N VAL A 206 23.10 -8.12 2.71
CA VAL A 206 21.93 -7.22 2.87
C VAL A 206 20.67 -7.93 2.38
N PHE A 207 19.70 -8.07 3.27
CA PHE A 207 18.42 -8.73 3.03
C PHE A 207 17.30 -7.70 2.97
N ALA A 208 16.20 -8.00 2.29
CA ALA A 208 15.03 -7.14 2.22
C ALA A 208 13.72 -7.94 2.31
N CYS A 209 12.72 -7.43 3.04
CA CYS A 209 11.45 -8.12 3.20
C CYS A 209 10.26 -7.19 3.43
N GLY A 210 9.06 -7.67 3.09
CA GLY A 210 7.85 -6.86 3.01
C GLY A 210 7.84 -5.97 1.77
N GLU A 211 7.05 -4.90 1.80
CA GLU A 211 6.77 -4.03 0.63
C GLU A 211 8.00 -3.30 0.05
N ILE A 212 9.13 -3.29 0.75
CA ILE A 212 10.40 -2.75 0.22
C ILE A 212 11.03 -3.69 -0.82
N ALA A 213 10.75 -5.00 -0.74
CA ALA A 213 11.21 -5.97 -1.71
C ALA A 213 10.28 -5.99 -2.94
N GLY A 214 10.86 -6.18 -4.11
CA GLY A 214 10.14 -6.23 -5.37
C GLY A 214 9.97 -7.64 -5.88
N GLY A 215 8.85 -7.85 -6.61
CA GLY A 215 8.75 -8.95 -7.56
C GLY A 215 8.00 -10.20 -7.16
N THR A 216 7.70 -10.33 -5.88
CA THR A 216 6.83 -11.36 -5.29
C THR A 216 5.42 -11.33 -5.87
N HIS A 217 4.97 -10.15 -6.30
CA HIS A 217 3.62 -9.88 -6.79
C HIS A 217 3.55 -9.54 -8.29
N GLY A 218 4.69 -9.56 -8.98
CA GLY A 218 4.80 -9.00 -10.34
C GLY A 218 4.37 -7.53 -10.35
N ARG A 219 3.45 -7.17 -11.25
CA ARG A 219 2.98 -5.78 -11.40
C ARG A 219 1.62 -5.49 -10.75
N ASN A 220 0.93 -6.52 -10.24
CA ASN A 220 -0.41 -6.37 -9.67
C ASN A 220 -0.63 -7.38 -8.54
N ARG A 221 -0.43 -6.94 -7.29
CA ARG A 221 -0.62 -7.75 -6.09
C ARG A 221 -2.08 -8.16 -5.86
N MET A 222 -2.29 -9.43 -5.56
CA MET A 222 -3.58 -9.94 -5.10
C MET A 222 -3.93 -9.50 -3.67
N MET A 223 -5.21 -9.27 -3.40
CA MET A 223 -5.72 -8.97 -2.06
C MET A 223 -5.22 -9.98 -1.02
N GLY A 224 -4.91 -9.50 0.19
CA GLY A 224 -4.45 -10.35 1.31
C GLY A 224 -2.98 -10.77 1.27
N ASN A 225 -2.30 -10.72 0.12
CA ASN A 225 -0.92 -11.23 0.01
C ASN A 225 0.17 -10.34 0.64
N SER A 226 -0.07 -9.05 0.91
CA SER A 226 0.97 -8.17 1.47
C SER A 226 1.39 -8.57 2.88
N LEU A 227 0.44 -8.91 3.76
CA LEU A 227 0.75 -9.37 5.12
C LEU A 227 1.39 -10.77 5.09
N LEU A 228 0.97 -11.63 4.16
CA LEU A 228 1.59 -12.92 3.95
C LEU A 228 3.06 -12.76 3.53
N GLU A 229 3.35 -11.85 2.60
CA GLU A 229 4.72 -11.53 2.20
C GLU A 229 5.56 -11.06 3.40
N CYS A 230 5.07 -10.12 4.21
CA CYS A 230 5.79 -9.65 5.39
C CYS A 230 6.21 -10.81 6.30
N THR A 231 5.31 -11.77 6.55
CA THR A 231 5.60 -12.91 7.42
C THR A 231 6.51 -13.95 6.78
N VAL A 232 6.30 -14.26 5.49
CA VAL A 232 7.08 -15.27 4.76
C VAL A 232 8.50 -14.78 4.51
N PHE A 233 8.67 -13.61 3.91
CA PHE A 233 9.97 -13.07 3.56
C PHE A 233 10.69 -12.50 4.79
N GLY A 234 9.96 -12.01 5.79
CA GLY A 234 10.54 -11.66 7.09
C GLY A 234 11.20 -12.86 7.78
N ARG A 235 10.54 -14.03 7.75
CA ARG A 235 11.12 -15.28 8.27
C ARG A 235 12.33 -15.74 7.48
N ARG A 236 12.30 -15.63 6.14
CA ARG A 236 13.43 -16.00 5.26
C ARG A 236 14.64 -15.10 5.51
N ALA A 237 14.45 -13.78 5.44
CA ALA A 237 15.48 -12.78 5.71
C ALA A 237 16.09 -12.97 7.11
N GLY A 238 15.24 -13.14 8.13
CA GLY A 238 15.72 -13.35 9.50
C GLY A 238 16.56 -14.61 9.67
N LYS A 239 16.17 -15.71 9.01
CA LYS A 239 16.94 -16.96 9.04
C LYS A 239 18.29 -16.79 8.32
N ALA A 240 18.28 -16.28 7.09
CA ALA A 240 19.47 -16.14 6.26
C ALA A 240 20.48 -15.14 6.87
N ALA A 241 20.00 -14.00 7.35
CA ALA A 241 20.85 -13.02 8.04
C ALA A 241 21.49 -13.60 9.31
N ALA A 242 20.76 -14.39 10.10
CA ALA A 242 21.31 -15.04 11.28
C ALA A 242 22.35 -16.12 10.97
N GLU A 243 22.20 -16.84 9.83
CA GLU A 243 23.21 -17.78 9.34
C GLU A 243 24.46 -17.03 8.86
N ARG A 244 24.30 -15.94 8.10
CA ARG A 244 25.40 -15.06 7.64
C ARG A 244 26.19 -14.48 8.81
N ALA A 245 25.53 -14.02 9.85
CA ALA A 245 26.16 -13.41 11.02
C ALA A 245 26.97 -14.40 11.89
N ARG A 246 26.86 -15.72 11.66
CA ARG A 246 27.61 -16.76 12.37
C ARG A 246 28.83 -17.26 11.60
N ALA A 247 28.90 -16.99 10.30
CA ALA A 247 29.99 -17.39 9.41
C ALA A 247 31.17 -16.43 9.56
#